data_AF-A0A8K1FRE4-F1
#
_entry.id   AF-A0A8K1FRE4-F1
#
_cell.length_a   1.000
_cell.length_b   1.000
_cell.length_c   1.000
_cell.angle_alpha   90.00
_cell.angle_beta   90.00
_cell.angle_gamma   90.00
#
_symmetry.space_group_name_H-M   'P 1'
#
loop_
_entity.id
_entity.type
_entity.pdbx_description
1 polymer ?
#
loop_
_entity_poly.entity_id
_entity_poly.type
_entity_poly.pdbx_seq_one_letter_code
_entity_poly.pdbx_strand_id
1 'polypeptide(L)'
;YGNPSRRTRVFISNIPIKPKKLSKRVTVYEAISDLDERNDIPNNEKYELNEKKLLRVSKLSYGDYLTMYRSADRNIPLYTRLNPYDLAPTVLGNSRFVHPFHDRFLTVREQARLMSFPDHHIFLGSRDEQYNQIGEAVPVVLSSVIAKEVLGVINERTIFRPS
;
A
#
# COMPACT_ATOMS: atom_id res chain seq x y z
N TYR A 1 -6.46 10.63 -3.78
CA TYR A 1 -5.10 11.18 -3.63
C TYR A 1 -4.05 10.40 -4.42
N GLY A 2 -4.41 9.66 -5.48
CA GLY A 2 -3.42 8.92 -6.28
C GLY A 2 -2.81 7.67 -5.62
N ASN A 3 -3.27 7.26 -4.43
CA ASN A 3 -2.80 6.04 -3.79
C ASN A 3 -3.37 4.80 -4.51
N PRO A 4 -2.57 3.80 -4.89
CA PRO A 4 -3.04 2.61 -5.62
C PRO A 4 -3.83 1.59 -4.78
N SER A 5 -4.20 1.94 -3.55
CA SER A 5 -5.04 1.10 -2.68
C SER A 5 -6.18 1.89 -2.03
N ARG A 6 -7.29 1.19 -1.77
CA ARG A 6 -8.44 1.71 -1.02
C ARG A 6 -8.09 1.72 0.46
N ARG A 7 -8.04 2.91 1.06
CA ARG A 7 -7.70 3.06 2.48
C ARG A 7 -8.36 4.31 3.06
N THR A 8 -9.17 4.13 4.08
CA THR A 8 -9.75 5.23 4.86
C THR A 8 -8.96 5.40 6.15
N ARG A 9 -8.61 6.64 6.48
CA ARG A 9 -7.91 7.02 7.71
C ARG A 9 -8.60 8.24 8.31
N VAL A 10 -8.71 8.25 9.63
CA VAL A 10 -9.22 9.39 10.39
C VAL A 10 -8.02 10.20 10.87
N PHE A 11 -8.05 11.50 10.60
CA PHE A 11 -7.05 12.45 11.07
C PHE A 11 -7.73 13.43 12.00
N ILE A 12 -7.15 13.63 13.19
CA ILE A 12 -7.64 14.59 14.19
C ILE A 12 -6.60 15.70 14.28
N SER A 13 -7.05 16.94 14.19
CA SER A 13 -6.18 18.12 14.16
C SER A 13 -6.84 19.28 14.88
N ASN A 14 -6.03 20.09 15.56
CA ASN A 14 -6.45 21.35 16.20
C ASN A 14 -6.51 22.51 15.20
N ILE A 15 -6.12 22.28 13.95
CA ILE A 15 -6.28 23.22 12.84
C ILE A 15 -7.18 22.60 11.77
N PRO A 16 -8.02 23.39 11.07
CA PRO A 16 -8.76 22.89 9.92
C PRO A 16 -7.80 22.36 8.85
N ILE A 17 -7.95 21.10 8.46
CA ILE A 17 -7.20 20.49 7.35
C ILE A 17 -8.22 20.15 6.26
N LYS A 18 -8.10 20.75 5.08
CA LYS A 18 -9.01 20.51 3.95
C LYS A 18 -8.19 20.16 2.71
N PRO A 19 -7.53 18.98 2.71
CA PRO A 19 -6.57 18.63 1.69
C PRO A 19 -7.27 18.54 0.32
N LYS A 20 -6.70 19.22 -0.68
CA LYS A 20 -7.26 19.20 -2.05
C LYS A 20 -7.28 17.76 -2.59
N LYS A 21 -8.47 17.27 -2.94
CA LYS A 21 -8.62 15.94 -3.53
C LYS A 21 -7.91 15.89 -4.89
N LEU A 22 -7.01 14.92 -5.04
CA LEU A 22 -6.48 14.55 -6.35
C LEU A 22 -7.40 13.53 -7.00
N SER A 23 -7.85 13.83 -8.23
CA SER A 23 -8.69 12.97 -9.06
C SER A 23 -7.92 11.81 -9.69
N LYS A 24 -6.58 11.88 -9.72
CA LYS A 24 -5.75 10.83 -10.31
C LYS A 24 -6.03 9.49 -9.59
N ARG A 25 -6.47 8.52 -10.39
CA ARG A 25 -6.54 7.10 -10.03
C ARG A 25 -5.27 6.44 -10.55
N VAL A 26 -4.65 5.60 -9.73
CA VAL A 26 -3.51 4.78 -10.12
C VAL A 26 -3.93 3.35 -9.82
N THR A 27 -4.03 2.53 -10.86
CA THR A 27 -4.41 1.12 -10.77
C THR A 27 -3.27 0.26 -10.22
N VAL A 28 -3.57 -0.99 -9.84
CA VAL A 28 -2.54 -1.95 -9.45
C VAL A 28 -1.50 -2.12 -10.56
N TYR A 29 -1.94 -2.29 -11.81
CA TYR A 29 -1.05 -2.45 -12.96
C TYR A 29 -0.08 -1.28 -13.12
N GLU A 30 -0.60 -0.06 -13.12
CA GLU A 30 0.21 1.16 -13.23
C GLU A 30 1.20 1.31 -12.08
N ALA A 31 0.89 0.76 -10.91
CA ALA A 31 1.75 0.87 -9.73
C ALA A 31 2.93 -0.12 -9.75
N ILE A 32 2.76 -1.33 -10.29
CA ILE A 32 3.74 -2.42 -10.09
C ILE A 32 4.29 -3.06 -11.38
N SER A 33 3.75 -2.75 -12.56
CA SER A 33 4.09 -3.48 -13.80
C SER A 33 5.56 -3.41 -14.22
N ASP A 34 6.29 -2.35 -13.89
CA ASP A 34 7.72 -2.19 -14.18
C ASP A 34 8.65 -2.87 -13.17
N LEU A 35 8.12 -3.52 -12.12
CA LEU A 35 8.93 -4.11 -11.05
C LEU A 35 9.39 -5.53 -11.33
N ASP A 36 8.72 -6.28 -12.21
CA ASP A 36 8.92 -7.73 -12.26
C ASP A 36 10.33 -8.13 -12.73
N GLU A 37 10.99 -7.27 -13.51
CA GLU A 37 12.35 -7.50 -14.06
C GLU A 37 13.44 -6.67 -13.36
N ARG A 38 13.08 -5.85 -12.36
CA ARG A 38 14.01 -4.91 -11.72
C ARG A 38 14.68 -5.50 -10.47
N ASN A 39 15.96 -5.79 -10.59
CA ASN A 39 16.80 -6.26 -9.47
C ASN A 39 17.57 -5.12 -8.78
N ASP A 40 17.52 -3.89 -9.32
CA ASP A 40 18.20 -2.70 -8.79
C ASP A 40 17.47 -2.05 -7.60
N ILE A 41 16.25 -2.50 -7.28
CA ILE A 41 15.40 -1.88 -6.27
C ILE A 41 15.45 -2.65 -4.95
N PRO A 42 15.61 -1.96 -3.82
CA PRO A 42 15.55 -2.61 -2.51
C PRO A 42 14.18 -3.23 -2.23
N ASN A 43 14.20 -4.39 -1.56
CA ASN A 43 13.04 -5.14 -1.11
C ASN A 43 12.16 -5.70 -2.25
N ASN A 44 12.72 -5.88 -3.45
CA ASN A 44 11.99 -6.44 -4.61
C ASN A 44 12.23 -7.94 -4.83
N GLU A 45 12.60 -8.68 -3.78
CA GLU A 45 12.89 -10.10 -3.89
C GLU A 45 11.58 -10.92 -4.00
N LYS A 46 11.49 -11.77 -5.03
CA LYS A 46 10.36 -12.68 -5.23
C LYS A 46 10.43 -13.82 -4.20
N TYR A 47 9.26 -14.23 -3.71
CA TYR A 47 9.15 -15.34 -2.76
C TYR A 47 8.58 -16.58 -3.45
N GLU A 48 9.32 -17.68 -3.35
CA GLU A 48 8.87 -18.99 -3.81
C GLU A 48 7.82 -19.58 -2.87
N LEU A 49 6.73 -20.06 -3.47
CA LEU A 49 5.67 -20.77 -2.76
C LEU A 49 5.95 -22.26 -2.77
N ASN A 50 5.61 -22.95 -1.68
CA ASN A 50 5.56 -24.41 -1.71
C ASN A 50 4.49 -24.90 -2.70
N GLU A 51 4.66 -26.11 -3.24
CA GLU A 51 3.80 -26.67 -4.29
C GLU A 51 2.31 -26.65 -3.94
N LYS A 52 1.97 -27.03 -2.70
CA LYS A 52 0.57 -27.03 -2.22
C LYS A 52 -0.05 -25.63 -2.27
N LYS A 53 0.71 -24.61 -1.89
CA LYS A 53 0.23 -23.22 -1.89
C LYS A 53 0.20 -22.65 -3.31
N LEU A 54 1.20 -22.97 -4.12
CA LEU A 54 1.26 -22.60 -5.54
C LEU A 54 0.02 -23.13 -6.29
N LEU A 55 -0.32 -24.40 -6.12
CA LEU A 55 -1.51 -25.02 -6.74
C LEU A 55 -2.83 -24.35 -6.33
N ARG A 56 -2.91 -23.82 -5.10
CA ARG A 56 -4.09 -23.08 -4.65
C ARG A 56 -4.12 -21.68 -5.23
N VAL A 57 -2.96 -21.01 -5.31
CA VAL A 57 -2.81 -19.68 -5.87
C VAL A 57 -3.14 -19.68 -7.37
N SER A 58 -2.66 -20.67 -8.13
CA SER A 58 -2.88 -20.75 -9.58
C SER A 58 -4.35 -20.89 -9.99
N LYS A 59 -5.21 -21.31 -9.07
CA LYS A 59 -6.66 -21.44 -9.29
C LYS A 59 -7.45 -20.15 -8.98
N LEU A 60 -6.81 -19.13 -8.41
CA LEU A 60 -7.48 -17.89 -8.05
C LEU A 60 -7.74 -17.02 -9.30
N SER A 61 -8.96 -16.55 -9.45
CA SER A 61 -9.29 -15.45 -10.35
C SER A 61 -9.07 -14.09 -9.67
N TYR A 62 -9.17 -12.99 -10.41
CA TYR A 62 -9.06 -11.64 -9.83
C TYR A 62 -10.12 -11.41 -8.75
N GLY A 63 -9.70 -11.01 -7.56
CA GLY A 63 -10.56 -10.79 -6.40
C GLY A 63 -10.73 -12.03 -5.50
N ASP A 64 -10.41 -13.23 -5.99
CA ASP A 64 -10.42 -14.43 -5.15
C ASP A 64 -9.30 -14.40 -4.11
N TYR A 65 -9.48 -15.16 -3.03
CA TYR A 65 -8.55 -15.20 -1.89
C TYR A 65 -8.33 -16.63 -1.39
N LEU A 66 -7.17 -16.90 -0.77
CA LEU A 66 -6.87 -18.25 -0.28
C LEU A 66 -7.55 -18.58 1.05
N THR A 67 -7.66 -17.60 1.94
CA THR A 67 -8.24 -17.81 3.27
C THR A 67 -8.92 -16.54 3.77
N MET A 68 -9.76 -16.70 4.77
CA MET A 68 -10.50 -15.62 5.41
C MET A 68 -10.09 -15.58 6.87
N TYR A 69 -9.56 -14.45 7.32
CA TYR A 69 -9.43 -14.17 8.74
C TYR A 69 -10.77 -13.64 9.26
N ARG A 70 -11.30 -14.27 10.29
CA ARG A 70 -12.56 -13.87 10.93
C ARG A 70 -12.26 -13.32 12.31
N SER A 71 -12.70 -12.10 12.57
CA SER A 71 -12.75 -11.47 13.88
C SER A 71 -14.21 -11.19 14.24
N ALA A 72 -14.48 -10.84 15.50
CA ALA A 72 -15.83 -10.55 16.00
C ALA A 72 -16.58 -9.53 15.11
N ASP A 73 -15.86 -8.52 14.61
CA ASP A 73 -16.48 -7.42 13.87
C ASP A 73 -16.28 -7.47 12.35
N ARG A 74 -15.33 -8.29 11.86
CA ARG A 74 -14.86 -8.22 10.47
C ARG A 74 -14.37 -9.54 9.92
N ASN A 75 -14.74 -9.78 8.66
CA ASN A 75 -14.19 -10.83 7.80
C ASN A 75 -13.17 -10.19 6.85
N ILE A 76 -11.91 -10.59 6.96
CA ILE A 76 -10.78 -10.04 6.19
C ILE A 76 -10.24 -11.13 5.25
N PRO A 77 -10.44 -11.00 3.93
CA PRO A 77 -9.83 -11.92 2.98
C PRO A 77 -8.31 -11.74 3.00
N LEU A 78 -7.59 -12.84 3.07
CA LEU A 78 -6.13 -12.89 3.05
C LEU A 78 -5.64 -13.57 1.76
N TYR A 79 -4.50 -13.12 1.24
CA TYR A 79 -3.93 -13.67 0.02
C TYR A 79 -4.84 -13.50 -1.20
N THR A 80 -5.47 -12.32 -1.30
CA THR A 80 -6.31 -11.95 -2.44
C THR A 80 -5.47 -11.77 -3.71
N ARG A 81 -5.87 -12.36 -4.83
CA ARG A 81 -5.32 -12.05 -6.16
C ARG A 81 -5.84 -10.70 -6.60
N LEU A 82 -4.92 -9.77 -6.85
CA LEU A 82 -5.30 -8.42 -7.23
C LEU A 82 -5.91 -8.39 -8.64
N ASN A 83 -6.87 -7.47 -8.82
CA ASN A 83 -7.30 -7.08 -10.14
C ASN A 83 -6.35 -5.97 -10.65
N PRO A 84 -5.66 -6.17 -11.79
CA PRO A 84 -4.71 -5.21 -12.31
C PRO A 84 -5.35 -3.84 -12.67
N TYR A 85 -6.65 -3.83 -13.01
CA TYR A 85 -7.36 -2.66 -13.49
C TYR A 85 -8.16 -1.91 -12.41
N ASP A 86 -8.12 -2.39 -11.16
CA ASP A 86 -8.71 -1.70 -10.01
C ASP A 86 -7.63 -1.26 -9.01
N LEU A 87 -8.05 -0.53 -7.98
CA LEU A 87 -7.27 -0.27 -6.79
C LEU A 87 -7.14 -1.54 -5.96
N ALA A 88 -5.99 -1.72 -5.33
CA ALA A 88 -5.81 -2.79 -4.35
C ALA A 88 -6.77 -2.60 -3.16
N PRO A 89 -7.19 -3.70 -2.50
CA PRO A 89 -7.82 -3.64 -1.19
C PRO A 89 -6.92 -2.96 -0.15
N THR A 90 -7.45 -2.75 1.06
CA THR A 90 -6.66 -2.19 2.17
C THR A 90 -5.43 -3.07 2.41
N VAL A 91 -4.24 -2.49 2.27
CA VAL A 91 -2.96 -3.16 2.58
C VAL A 91 -2.87 -3.37 4.09
N LEU A 92 -2.74 -4.63 4.54
CA LEU A 92 -2.64 -4.99 5.96
C LEU A 92 -1.28 -5.63 6.24
N GLY A 93 -0.73 -5.40 7.43
CA GLY A 93 0.63 -5.82 7.77
C GLY A 93 0.79 -7.34 7.77
N ASN A 94 -0.21 -8.03 8.30
CA ASN A 94 -0.28 -9.49 8.39
C ASN A 94 -0.85 -10.17 7.12
N SER A 95 -1.05 -9.43 6.03
CA SER A 95 -1.59 -9.97 4.77
C SER A 95 -0.60 -9.78 3.63
N ARG A 96 -0.62 -10.73 2.70
CA ARG A 96 0.08 -10.62 1.41
C ARG A 96 -0.97 -10.61 0.31
N PHE A 97 -0.70 -9.90 -0.77
CA PHE A 97 -1.49 -10.03 -1.97
C PHE A 97 -0.85 -11.02 -2.94
N VAL A 98 -1.66 -11.69 -3.74
CA VAL A 98 -1.21 -12.49 -4.88
C VAL A 98 -1.10 -11.57 -6.08
N HIS A 99 0.01 -11.71 -6.83
CA HIS A 99 0.28 -10.92 -8.02
C HIS A 99 -0.81 -11.15 -9.08
N PRO A 100 -1.27 -10.12 -9.81
CA PRO A 100 -2.33 -10.27 -10.80
C PRO A 100 -1.96 -11.30 -11.90
N PHE A 101 -0.75 -11.24 -12.42
CA PHE A 101 -0.33 -12.04 -13.58
C PHE A 101 0.54 -13.25 -13.25
N HIS A 102 0.95 -13.42 -12.00
CA HIS A 102 1.90 -14.46 -11.61
C HIS A 102 1.41 -15.20 -10.38
N ASP A 103 1.67 -16.50 -10.32
CA ASP A 103 1.24 -17.37 -9.21
C ASP A 103 2.18 -17.25 -8.00
N ARG A 104 2.47 -16.01 -7.59
CA ARG A 104 3.31 -15.67 -6.44
C ARG A 104 2.65 -14.59 -5.61
N PHE A 105 3.15 -14.40 -4.40
CA PHE A 105 2.85 -13.17 -3.66
C PHE A 105 3.55 -11.98 -4.28
N LEU A 106 3.01 -10.79 -4.02
CA LEU A 106 3.73 -9.55 -4.26
C LEU A 106 5.06 -9.58 -3.51
N THR A 107 6.06 -8.86 -4.02
CA THR A 107 7.26 -8.50 -3.28
C THR A 107 6.94 -7.42 -2.24
N VAL A 108 7.86 -7.19 -1.30
CA VAL A 108 7.72 -6.10 -0.33
C VAL A 108 7.65 -4.76 -1.06
N ARG A 109 8.47 -4.55 -2.09
CA ARG A 109 8.47 -3.37 -2.96
C ARG A 109 7.15 -3.16 -3.68
N GLU A 110 6.59 -4.19 -4.30
CA GLU A 110 5.30 -4.10 -4.99
C GLU A 110 4.19 -3.68 -4.02
N GLN A 111 4.14 -4.28 -2.83
CA GLN A 111 3.15 -3.89 -1.82
C GLN A 111 3.41 -2.50 -1.23
N ALA A 112 4.67 -2.07 -1.13
CA ALA A 112 5.05 -0.72 -0.72
C ALA A 112 4.56 0.34 -1.71
N ARG A 113 4.64 0.08 -3.03
CA ARG A 113 4.09 0.99 -4.05
C ARG A 113 2.57 1.11 -3.98
N LEU A 114 1.85 0.08 -3.56
CA LEU A 114 0.40 0.17 -3.27
C LEU A 114 0.07 1.09 -2.08
N MET A 115 1.07 1.39 -1.26
CA MET A 115 1.04 2.40 -0.18
C MET A 115 1.78 3.68 -0.56
N SER A 116 2.12 3.84 -1.84
CA SER A 116 2.81 4.99 -2.45
C SER A 116 4.21 5.29 -1.90
N PHE A 117 4.88 4.31 -1.30
CA PHE A 117 6.27 4.47 -0.89
C PHE A 117 7.18 4.66 -2.11
N PRO A 118 8.20 5.53 -2.02
CA PRO A 118 9.18 5.69 -3.08
C PRO A 118 10.14 4.49 -3.14
N ASP A 119 10.65 4.19 -4.34
CA ASP A 119 11.53 3.04 -4.60
C ASP A 119 12.83 3.06 -3.79
N HIS A 120 13.33 4.24 -3.42
CA HIS A 120 14.55 4.38 -2.62
C HIS A 120 14.35 4.14 -1.11
N HIS A 121 13.11 4.01 -0.63
CA HIS A 121 12.86 3.75 0.79
C HIS A 121 13.18 2.29 1.11
N ILE A 122 14.10 2.03 2.03
CA ILE A 122 14.54 0.68 2.39
C ILE A 122 13.79 0.22 3.64
N PHE A 123 13.10 -0.93 3.55
CA PHE A 123 12.48 -1.58 4.71
C PHE A 123 13.47 -2.56 5.34
N LEU A 124 13.65 -2.47 6.66
CA LEU A 124 14.59 -3.29 7.42
C LEU A 124 13.86 -4.38 8.23
N GLY A 125 14.62 -5.37 8.67
CA GLY A 125 14.12 -6.51 9.46
C GLY A 125 13.75 -7.71 8.59
N SER A 126 13.13 -8.70 9.21
CA SER A 126 12.56 -9.86 8.53
C SER A 126 11.48 -9.45 7.54
N ARG A 127 11.21 -10.31 6.55
CA ARG A 127 10.20 -10.02 5.54
C ARG A 127 8.83 -9.70 6.14
N ASP A 128 8.43 -10.42 7.17
CA ASP A 128 7.14 -10.19 7.82
C ASP A 128 7.09 -8.84 8.56
N GLU A 129 8.19 -8.43 9.19
CA GLU A 129 8.31 -7.09 9.78
C GLU A 129 8.26 -6.00 8.70
N GLN A 130 8.88 -6.21 7.54
CA GLN A 130 8.83 -5.25 6.43
C GLN A 130 7.40 -5.05 5.92
N TYR A 131 6.64 -6.14 5.75
CA TYR A 131 5.22 -6.03 5.39
C TYR A 131 4.36 -5.38 6.49
N ASN A 132 4.64 -5.67 7.76
CA ASN A 132 3.97 -5.00 8.88
C ASN A 132 4.17 -3.49 8.83
N GLN A 133 5.41 -3.03 8.63
CA GLN A 133 5.72 -1.60 8.45
C GLN A 133 4.88 -0.97 7.33
N ILE A 134 4.76 -1.64 6.17
CA ILE A 134 3.94 -1.15 5.05
C ILE A 134 2.45 -1.10 5.42
N GLY A 135 1.94 -2.16 6.03
CA GLY A 135 0.52 -2.31 6.33
C GLY A 135 0.02 -1.44 7.47
N GLU A 136 0.89 -1.02 8.38
CA GLU A 136 0.57 -0.11 9.49
C GLU A 136 0.72 1.37 9.09
N ALA A 137 1.57 1.67 8.10
CA ALA A 137 1.83 3.03 7.65
C ALA A 137 0.60 3.77 7.11
N VAL A 138 0.68 5.10 7.09
CA VAL A 138 -0.23 5.96 6.31
C VAL A 138 0.33 6.07 4.89
N PRO A 139 -0.49 5.99 3.83
CA PRO A 139 -0.01 6.17 2.46
C PRO A 139 0.77 7.48 2.29
N VAL A 140 1.97 7.41 1.74
CA VAL A 140 2.90 8.55 1.64
C VAL A 140 2.28 9.73 0.91
N VAL A 141 1.55 9.50 -0.19
CA VAL A 141 0.87 10.59 -0.93
C VAL A 141 -0.20 11.29 -0.09
N LEU A 142 -0.91 10.56 0.78
CA LEU A 142 -1.90 11.15 1.67
C LEU A 142 -1.21 11.99 2.76
N SER A 143 -0.15 11.45 3.36
CA SER A 143 0.67 12.15 4.35
C SER A 143 1.27 13.44 3.78
N SER A 144 1.77 13.40 2.53
CA SER A 144 2.34 14.58 1.86
C SER A 144 1.32 15.69 1.64
N VAL A 145 0.08 15.36 1.24
CA VAL A 145 -0.97 16.37 1.04
C VAL A 145 -1.37 16.99 2.37
N ILE A 146 -1.50 16.20 3.44
CA ILE A 146 -1.80 16.71 4.78
C ILE A 146 -0.67 17.61 5.29
N ALA A 147 0.59 17.21 5.12
CA ALA A 147 1.75 18.00 5.55
C ALA A 147 1.79 19.38 4.88
N LYS A 148 1.42 19.47 3.59
CA LYS A 148 1.35 20.76 2.87
C LYS A 148 0.31 21.71 3.46
N GLU A 149 -0.86 21.21 3.83
CA GLU A 149 -1.91 22.01 4.49
C GLU A 149 -1.41 22.57 5.84
N VAL A 150 -0.79 21.70 6.64
CA VAL A 150 -0.24 22.08 7.95
C VAL A 150 0.88 23.13 7.78
N LEU A 151 1.77 22.94 6.81
CA LEU A 151 2.87 23.87 6.54
C LEU A 151 2.36 25.25 6.10
N GLY A 152 1.29 25.30 5.29
CA GLY A 152 0.63 26.56 4.92
C GLY A 152 0.19 27.36 6.14
N VAL A 153 -0.49 26.70 7.08
CA VAL A 153 -0.95 27.33 8.33
C VAL A 153 0.22 27.78 9.22
N ILE A 154 1.29 26.99 9.30
CA ILE A 154 2.49 27.38 10.07
C ILE A 154 3.13 28.63 9.47
N ASN A 155 3.30 28.68 8.15
CA ASN A 155 3.94 29.81 7.47
C ASN A 155 3.12 31.10 7.63
N GLU A 156 1.79 31.02 7.53
CA GLU A 156 0.91 32.18 7.80
C GLU A 156 1.09 32.68 9.23
N ARG A 157 1.12 31.79 10.24
CA ARG A 157 1.27 32.18 11.64
C ARG A 157 2.65 32.79 11.96
N THR A 158 3.71 32.36 11.29
CA THR A 158 5.05 32.94 11.47
C THR A 158 5.12 34.36 10.91
N ILE A 159 4.40 34.67 9.83
CA ILE A 159 4.34 36.03 9.26
C ILE A 159 3.58 37.00 10.19
N PHE A 160 2.61 36.52 10.96
CA PHE A 160 1.78 37.34 11.87
C PHE A 160 2.31 37.43 13.32
N ARG A 161 3.56 37.04 13.60
CA ARG A 161 4.26 37.40 14.84
C ARG A 161 5.35 38.44 14.54
N PRO A 162 5.02 39.73 14.39
CA PRO A 162 6.04 40.77 14.50
C PRO A 162 6.60 40.73 15.92
N SER A 163 7.94 40.81 15.99
CA SER A 163 8.76 40.89 17.21
C SER A 163 8.35 42.02 18.13
#